data_AF-A0A3C2DZK7-F1
#
_entry.id   AF-A0A3C2DZK7-F1
#
_cell.length_a   1.000
_cell.length_b   1.000
_cell.length_c   1.000
_cell.angle_alpha   90.00
_cell.angle_beta   90.00
_cell.angle_gamma   90.00
#
_symmetry.space_group_name_H-M   'P 1'
#
loop_
_entity.id
_entity.type
_entity.pdbx_description
1 polymer ?
#
loop_
_entity_poly.entity_id
_entity_poly.type
_entity_poly.pdbx_seq_one_letter_code
_entity_poly.pdbx_strand_id
1 'polypeptide(L)'
;MEARAMLGIDMYARGEFLEALKAVHPWAEQGHSSGMVLIASMYYLGRGVAKDNINAYMWAELGVIYAKDDEEYDKAITFRNEITPHMTEEDIDEAHRRTKDWQPGKPLPPEEKTEGAPDGRKTGDEEMSVEEEI
;
A
#
# COMPACT_ATOMS: atom_id res chain seq x y z
N MET A 1 15.29 -15.35 -9.99
CA MET A 1 15.69 -14.53 -8.83
C MET A 1 14.41 -14.10 -8.13
N GLU A 2 13.92 -14.86 -7.13
CA GLU A 2 12.63 -14.57 -6.46
C GLU A 2 12.62 -14.86 -4.94
N ALA A 3 13.71 -15.40 -4.38
CA ALA A 3 13.71 -15.89 -3.01
C ALA A 3 13.53 -14.79 -1.92
N ARG A 4 13.96 -13.55 -2.19
CA ARG A 4 13.82 -12.43 -1.22
C ARG A 4 12.41 -11.84 -1.17
N ALA A 5 11.67 -11.87 -2.28
CA ALA A 5 10.29 -11.40 -2.33
C ALA A 5 9.35 -12.33 -1.56
N MET A 6 9.50 -13.65 -1.78
CA MET A 6 8.80 -14.66 -1.00
C MET A 6 9.13 -14.56 0.50
N LEU A 7 10.38 -14.27 0.84
CA LEU A 7 10.77 -14.06 2.24
C LEU A 7 10.06 -12.86 2.85
N GLY A 8 9.95 -11.73 2.13
CA GLY A 8 9.20 -10.57 2.60
C GLY A 8 7.72 -10.84 2.85
N ILE A 9 7.07 -11.60 1.96
CA ILE A 9 5.66 -12.02 2.12
C ILE A 9 5.50 -12.99 3.30
N ASP A 10 6.42 -13.95 3.47
CA ASP A 10 6.42 -14.89 4.60
C ASP A 10 6.66 -14.17 5.94
N MET A 11 7.60 -13.23 5.99
CA MET A 11 7.83 -12.38 7.16
C MET A 11 6.60 -11.53 7.51
N TYR A 12 5.93 -10.98 6.50
CA TYR A 12 4.68 -10.27 6.69
C TYR A 12 3.58 -11.17 7.28
N ALA A 13 3.47 -12.42 6.81
CA ALA A 13 2.53 -13.40 7.35
C ALA A 13 2.87 -13.81 8.81
N ARG A 14 4.15 -13.74 9.19
CA ARG A 14 4.65 -14.00 10.56
C ARG A 14 4.53 -12.80 11.50
N GLY A 15 4.16 -11.62 10.98
CA GLY A 15 4.06 -10.39 11.75
C GLY A 15 5.37 -9.62 11.92
N GLU A 16 6.43 -10.02 11.22
CA GLU A 16 7.75 -9.36 11.22
C GLU A 16 7.74 -8.18 10.23
N PHE A 17 6.90 -7.18 10.51
CA PHE A 17 6.57 -6.15 9.52
C PHE A 17 7.75 -5.23 9.16
N LEU A 18 8.62 -4.89 10.10
CA LEU A 18 9.76 -4.01 9.80
C LEU A 18 10.77 -4.70 8.88
N GLU A 19 11.03 -5.98 9.14
CA GLU A 19 11.91 -6.81 8.35
C GLU A 19 11.29 -7.16 6.99
N ALA A 20 9.98 -7.41 6.96
CA ALA A 20 9.22 -7.57 5.72
C ALA A 20 9.36 -6.34 4.82
N LEU A 21 9.23 -5.13 5.38
CA LEU A 21 9.39 -3.89 4.61
C LEU A 21 10.78 -3.83 3.97
N LYS A 22 11.82 -4.11 4.77
CA LYS A 22 13.22 -4.11 4.28
C LYS A 22 13.46 -5.15 3.19
N ALA A 23 12.81 -6.31 3.28
CA ALA A 23 12.93 -7.37 2.29
C ALA A 23 12.19 -7.06 0.98
N VAL A 24 11.02 -6.43 1.07
CA VAL A 24 10.13 -6.11 -0.05
C VAL A 24 10.56 -4.82 -0.76
N HIS A 25 11.15 -3.88 -0.04
CA HIS A 25 11.53 -2.57 -0.56
C HIS A 25 12.40 -2.63 -1.84
N PRO A 26 13.50 -3.39 -1.89
CA PRO A 26 14.30 -3.52 -3.12
C PRO A 26 13.51 -4.13 -4.29
N TRP A 27 12.47 -4.92 -4.01
CA TRP A 27 11.65 -5.55 -5.02
C TRP A 27 10.67 -4.54 -5.64
N ALA A 28 10.04 -3.71 -4.82
CA ALA A 28 9.24 -2.58 -5.29
C ALA A 28 10.08 -1.57 -6.09
N GLU A 29 11.31 -1.27 -5.65
CA GLU A 29 12.24 -0.39 -6.39
C GLU A 29 12.59 -0.90 -7.80
N GLN A 30 12.57 -2.22 -7.99
CA GLN A 30 12.82 -2.87 -9.28
C GLN A 30 11.59 -2.88 -10.20
N GLY A 31 10.49 -2.23 -9.81
CA GLY A 31 9.28 -2.16 -10.63
C GLY A 31 8.41 -3.42 -10.55
N HIS A 32 8.47 -4.16 -9.45
CA HIS A 32 7.57 -5.29 -9.24
C HIS A 32 6.27 -4.83 -8.58
N SER A 33 5.16 -4.93 -9.32
CA SER A 33 3.83 -4.50 -8.88
C SER A 33 3.39 -5.14 -7.57
N SER A 34 3.61 -6.46 -7.42
CA SER A 34 3.30 -7.21 -6.20
C SER A 34 4.07 -6.71 -4.96
N GLY A 35 5.30 -6.22 -5.12
CA GLY A 35 6.05 -5.57 -4.05
C GLY A 35 5.47 -4.21 -3.67
N MET A 36 5.05 -3.43 -4.67
CA MET A 36 4.39 -2.14 -4.47
C MET A 36 3.06 -2.30 -3.73
N VAL A 37 2.22 -3.27 -4.10
CA VAL A 37 0.95 -3.57 -3.42
C VAL A 37 1.17 -4.02 -1.97
N LEU A 38 2.22 -4.81 -1.69
CA LEU A 38 2.53 -5.21 -0.32
C LEU A 38 2.95 -4.01 0.53
N ILE A 39 3.79 -3.12 0.01
CA ILE A 39 4.16 -1.87 0.70
C ILE A 39 2.93 -0.98 0.91
N ALA A 40 2.04 -0.89 -0.09
CA ALA A 40 0.77 -0.18 0.04
C ALA A 40 -0.07 -0.73 1.21
N SER A 41 -0.16 -2.06 1.34
CA SER A 41 -0.85 -2.72 2.45
C SER A 41 -0.24 -2.38 3.81
N MET A 42 1.08 -2.31 3.88
CA MET A 42 1.80 -1.95 5.10
C MET A 42 1.50 -0.53 5.56
N TYR A 43 1.49 0.44 4.64
CA TYR A 43 1.08 1.82 4.95
C TYR A 43 -0.40 1.94 5.27
N TYR A 44 -1.28 1.21 4.57
CA TYR A 44 -2.72 1.26 4.81
C TYR A 44 -3.12 0.72 6.19
N LEU A 45 -2.44 -0.35 6.64
CA LEU A 45 -2.70 -1.02 7.91
C LEU A 45 -1.82 -0.50 9.06
N GLY A 46 -0.81 0.33 8.78
CA GLY A 46 0.15 0.78 9.79
C GLY A 46 1.04 -0.34 10.32
N ARG A 47 1.44 -1.28 9.46
CA ARG A 47 2.21 -2.47 9.81
C ARG A 47 3.70 -2.23 9.59
N GLY A 48 4.44 -2.04 10.68
CA GLY A 48 5.88 -1.75 10.63
C GLY A 48 6.24 -0.33 10.20
N VAL A 49 5.22 0.47 9.84
CA VAL A 49 5.28 1.90 9.48
C VAL A 49 4.05 2.61 10.06
N ALA A 50 4.07 3.94 10.16
CA ALA A 50 2.88 4.69 10.53
C ALA A 50 1.78 4.52 9.46
N LYS A 51 0.52 4.47 9.89
CA LYS A 51 -0.61 4.40 8.94
C LYS A 51 -0.68 5.69 8.12
N ASP A 52 -0.65 5.55 6.80
CA ASP A 52 -0.64 6.66 5.85
C ASP A 52 -1.36 6.25 4.55
N ASN A 53 -2.58 6.77 4.38
CA ASN A 53 -3.39 6.43 3.21
C ASN A 53 -2.87 7.07 1.91
N ILE A 54 -2.18 8.22 2.00
CA ILE A 54 -1.60 8.91 0.83
C ILE A 54 -0.46 8.06 0.27
N ASN A 55 0.47 7.64 1.13
CA ASN A 55 1.55 6.77 0.71
C ASN A 55 1.03 5.39 0.29
N ALA A 56 0.03 4.83 0.98
CA ALA A 56 -0.59 3.57 0.57
C ALA A 56 -1.18 3.65 -0.85
N TYR A 57 -1.95 4.70 -1.14
CA TYR A 57 -2.57 4.89 -2.45
C TYR A 57 -1.52 5.09 -3.54
N MET A 58 -0.50 5.92 -3.28
CA MET A 58 0.61 6.13 -4.20
C MET A 58 1.29 4.80 -4.57
N TRP A 59 1.59 3.95 -3.59
CA TRP A 59 2.18 2.63 -3.84
C TRP A 59 1.25 1.69 -4.61
N ALA A 60 -0.05 1.71 -4.32
CA ALA A 60 -1.03 0.91 -5.05
C ALA A 60 -1.15 1.36 -6.51
N GLU A 61 -1.17 2.68 -6.76
CA GLU A 61 -1.20 3.27 -8.10
C GLU A 61 0.09 2.98 -8.89
N LEU A 62 1.26 3.02 -8.24
CA LEU A 62 2.50 2.54 -8.86
C LEU A 62 2.39 1.05 -9.23
N GLY A 63 1.79 0.24 -8.36
CA GLY A 63 1.49 -1.16 -8.66
C GLY A 63 0.65 -1.33 -9.94
N VAL A 64 -0.34 -0.48 -10.16
CA VAL A 64 -1.14 -0.46 -11.39
C VAL A 64 -0.29 -0.11 -12.60
N ILE A 65 0.55 0.93 -12.49
CA ILE A 65 1.41 1.42 -13.58
C ILE A 65 2.47 0.40 -14.00
N TYR A 66 3.04 -0.33 -13.05
CA TYR A 66 4.13 -1.28 -13.27
C TYR A 66 3.67 -2.74 -13.40
N ALA A 67 2.37 -3.00 -13.41
CA ALA A 67 1.82 -4.34 -13.64
C ALA A 67 2.29 -4.90 -14.99
N LYS A 68 2.72 -6.16 -14.99
CA LYS A 68 3.24 -6.84 -16.20
C LYS A 68 2.22 -7.74 -16.88
N ASP A 69 1.15 -8.06 -16.18
CA ASP A 69 0.04 -8.88 -16.64
C ASP A 69 -1.28 -8.44 -15.98
N ASP A 70 -2.39 -8.98 -16.47
CA ASP A 70 -3.74 -8.64 -16.01
C ASP A 70 -3.95 -9.03 -14.53
N GLU A 71 -3.27 -10.07 -14.04
CA GLU A 71 -3.41 -10.52 -12.65
C GLU A 71 -2.75 -9.51 -11.68
N GLU A 72 -1.55 -9.03 -12.00
CA GLU A 72 -0.89 -7.97 -11.25
C GLU A 72 -1.69 -6.66 -11.30
N TYR A 73 -2.22 -6.33 -12.48
CA TYR A 73 -3.05 -5.13 -12.67
C TYR A 73 -4.32 -5.20 -11.81
N ASP A 74 -5.06 -6.30 -11.87
CA ASP A 74 -6.31 -6.50 -11.14
C ASP A 74 -6.10 -6.46 -9.62
N LYS A 75 -5.00 -7.02 -9.12
CA LYS A 75 -4.65 -6.91 -7.69
C LYS A 75 -4.37 -5.47 -7.28
N ALA A 76 -3.54 -4.75 -8.06
CA ALA A 76 -3.15 -3.39 -7.72
C ALA A 76 -4.33 -2.41 -7.82
N ILE A 77 -5.16 -2.52 -8.86
CA ILE A 77 -6.32 -1.64 -9.08
C ILE A 77 -7.38 -1.88 -8.00
N THR A 78 -7.60 -3.14 -7.62
CA THR A 78 -8.53 -3.50 -6.55
C THR A 78 -8.06 -2.90 -5.23
N PHE A 79 -6.79 -3.11 -4.88
CA PHE A 79 -6.25 -2.59 -3.63
C PHE A 79 -6.24 -1.06 -3.58
N ARG A 80 -5.89 -0.38 -4.68
CA ARG A 80 -6.02 1.09 -4.76
C ARG A 80 -7.46 1.54 -4.50
N ASN A 81 -8.43 0.87 -5.13
CA ASN A 81 -9.84 1.20 -4.96
C ASN A 81 -10.36 0.93 -3.54
N GLU A 82 -9.77 0.00 -2.80
CA GLU A 82 -10.06 -0.21 -1.38
C GLU A 82 -9.60 0.95 -0.50
N ILE A 83 -8.52 1.65 -0.89
CA ILE A 83 -7.99 2.79 -0.12
C ILE A 83 -8.79 4.07 -0.40
N THR A 84 -9.28 4.26 -1.63
CA THR A 84 -9.97 5.48 -2.08
C THR A 84 -11.06 6.00 -1.12
N PRO A 85 -11.96 5.16 -0.54
CA PRO A 85 -13.00 5.63 0.38
C PRO A 85 -12.48 6.22 1.70
N HIS A 86 -11.19 5.99 2.01
CA HIS A 86 -10.53 6.48 3.23
C HIS A 86 -9.66 7.73 2.99
N MET A 87 -9.84 8.39 1.84
CA MET A 87 -9.08 9.55 1.41
C MET A 87 -10.00 10.69 1.00
N THR A 88 -9.51 11.91 1.14
CA THR A 88 -10.12 13.10 0.54
C THR A 88 -9.63 13.28 -0.91
N GLU A 89 -10.30 14.15 -1.66
CA GLU A 89 -9.83 14.54 -3.01
C GLU A 89 -8.42 15.16 -2.94
N GLU A 90 -8.14 15.97 -1.92
CA GLU A 90 -6.81 16.56 -1.69
C GLU A 90 -5.74 15.49 -1.40
N ASP A 91 -6.07 14.47 -0.63
CA ASP A 91 -5.17 13.33 -0.37
C ASP A 91 -4.86 12.55 -1.64
N ILE A 92 -5.86 12.37 -2.52
CA ILE A 92 -5.72 11.66 -3.81
C ILE A 92 -4.85 12.49 -4.76
N ASP A 93 -5.09 13.79 -4.85
CA ASP A 93 -4.27 14.71 -5.65
C ASP A 93 -2.81 14.69 -5.18
N GLU A 94 -2.58 14.70 -3.86
CA GLU A 94 -1.26 14.56 -3.30
C GLU A 94 -0.62 13.21 -3.65
N ALA A 95 -1.34 12.11 -3.52
CA ALA A 95 -0.84 10.79 -3.88
C ALA A 95 -0.47 10.73 -5.38
N HIS A 96 -1.29 11.29 -6.26
CA HIS A 96 -0.99 11.38 -7.69
C HIS A 96 0.25 12.22 -7.99
N ARG A 97 0.45 13.35 -7.29
CA ARG A 97 1.69 14.14 -7.41
C ARG A 97 2.91 13.30 -7.06
N ARG A 98 2.87 12.58 -5.93
CA ARG A 98 3.97 11.71 -5.50
C ARG A 98 4.23 10.55 -6.47
N THR A 99 3.17 9.92 -6.99
CA THR A 99 3.28 8.85 -7.99
C THR A 99 4.02 9.33 -9.24
N LYS A 100 3.72 10.55 -9.70
CA LYS A 100 4.37 11.14 -10.88
C LYS A 100 5.85 11.45 -10.66
N ASP A 101 6.22 11.84 -9.44
CA ASP A 101 7.60 12.19 -9.08
C ASP A 101 8.47 10.98 -8.72
N TRP A 102 7.84 9.83 -8.46
CA TRP A 102 8.52 8.58 -8.18
C TRP A 102 9.06 7.91 -9.46
N GLN A 103 10.26 7.32 -9.34
CA GLN A 103 10.92 6.59 -10.43
C GLN A 103 11.54 5.30 -9.88
N PRO A 104 11.63 4.21 -10.66
CA PRO A 104 12.28 2.98 -10.25
C PRO A 104 13.72 3.24 -9.79
N GLY A 105 14.10 2.66 -8.65
CA GLY A 105 15.38 2.92 -7.99
C GLY A 105 15.42 4.13 -7.04
N LYS A 106 14.31 4.87 -6.86
CA LYS A 106 14.18 5.80 -5.73
C LYS A 106 13.73 5.07 -4.47
N PRO A 107 14.32 5.38 -3.30
CA PRO A 107 13.87 4.84 -2.02
C PRO A 107 12.44 5.27 -1.71
N LEU A 108 11.83 4.59 -0.74
CA LEU A 108 10.54 4.98 -0.17
C LEU A 108 10.54 6.49 0.07
N PRO A 109 9.49 7.23 -0.36
CA PRO A 109 9.37 8.61 0.08
C PRO A 109 9.49 8.59 1.60
N PRO A 110 10.31 9.49 2.19
CA PRO A 110 10.37 9.59 3.64
C PRO A 110 8.95 9.74 4.18
N GLU A 111 8.69 9.24 5.39
CA GLU A 111 7.47 9.54 6.14
C GLU A 111 7.42 11.07 6.35
N GLU A 112 7.01 11.81 5.33
CA GLU A 112 6.73 13.22 5.43
C GLU A 112 5.44 13.27 6.23
N LYS A 113 5.62 13.42 7.56
CA LYS A 113 4.53 13.68 8.49
C LYS A 113 3.70 14.80 7.88
N THR A 114 2.55 14.46 7.34
CA THR A 114 1.54 15.45 7.03
C THR A 114 1.01 15.93 8.38
N GLU A 115 1.72 16.88 9.00
CA GLU A 115 1.17 17.75 10.04
C GLU A 115 0.05 18.55 9.38
N GLY A 116 -1.17 18.00 9.37
CA GLY A 116 -2.32 18.72 8.85
C GLY A 116 -3.43 17.85 8.27
N ALA A 117 -4.00 16.93 9.04
CA ALA A 117 -5.40 16.55 8.83
C ALA A 117 -6.03 16.23 10.20
N PRO A 118 -7.22 16.77 10.52
CA PRO A 118 -7.81 16.63 11.84
C PRO A 118 -8.08 15.16 12.15
N ASP A 119 -7.61 14.74 13.31
CA ASP A 119 -8.05 13.54 14.00
C ASP A 119 -9.58 13.53 14.07
N GLY A 120 -10.19 12.54 13.42
CA GLY A 120 -11.63 12.44 13.25
C GLY A 120 -12.09 11.23 12.43
N ARG A 121 -11.25 10.20 12.29
CA ARG A 121 -11.68 8.97 11.60
C ARG A 121 -12.68 8.25 12.49
N LYS A 122 -13.95 8.31 12.07
CA LYS A 122 -15.06 7.54 12.61
C LYS A 122 -14.62 6.10 12.82
N THR A 123 -14.70 5.65 14.07
CA THR A 123 -14.92 4.25 14.44
C THR A 123 -16.20 3.80 13.75
N GLY A 124 -16.06 3.16 12.60
CA GLY A 124 -17.11 2.41 11.94
C GLY A 124 -16.74 0.95 12.02
N ASP A 125 -16.88 0.38 13.22
CA ASP A 125 -17.12 -1.05 13.35
C ASP A 125 -18.46 -1.31 12.67
N GLU A 126 -18.44 -1.72 11.41
CA GLU A 126 -19.55 -2.49 10.84
C GLU A 126 -19.08 -3.93 10.77
N GLU A 127 -19.38 -4.63 11.88
CA GLU A 127 -19.43 -6.07 11.95
C GLU A 127 -20.19 -6.61 10.74
N MET A 128 -19.47 -7.37 9.91
CA MET A 128 -20.02 -8.18 8.84
C MET A 128 -20.84 -9.31 9.49
N SER A 129 -22.09 -9.01 9.86
CA SER A 129 -23.07 -10.01 10.25
C SER A 129 -23.55 -10.70 8.98
N VAL A 130 -22.99 -11.89 8.73
CA VAL A 130 -23.51 -12.82 7.73
C VAL A 130 -24.82 -13.37 8.30
N GLU A 131 -25.96 -12.87 7.82
CA GLU A 131 -27.24 -13.52 8.08
C GLU A 131 -27.28 -14.84 7.30
N GLU A 132 -27.22 -15.94 8.04
CA GLU A 132 -27.47 -17.29 7.56
C GLU A 132 -29.00 -17.44 7.38
N GLU A 133 -29.44 -17.50 6.13
CA GLU A 133 -30.84 -17.66 5.73
C GLU A 133 -31.33 -19.09 6.09
N ILE A 134 -32.50 -19.18 6.74
CA ILE A 134 -33.19 -20.41 7.12
C ILE A 134 -34.15 -20.83 6.00
#